data_AF-A0A5S9PY01-F1
#
_entry.id   AF-A0A5S9PY01-F1
#
_cell.length_a   1.000
_cell.length_b   1.000
_cell.length_c   1.000
_cell.angle_alpha   90.00
_cell.angle_beta   90.00
_cell.angle_gamma   90.00
#
_symmetry.space_group_name_H-M   'P 1'
#
loop_
_entity.id
_entity.type
_entity.pdbx_description
1 polymer ?
#
loop_
_entity_poly.entity_id
_entity_poly.type
_entity_poly.pdbx_seq_one_letter_code
_entity_poly.pdbx_strand_id
1 'polypeptide(L)'
;MDAPDTVYQAPEANLESIHDANTFYPTFSNLSIGRKIVLVLMWLFYAFVVGMLGFGVWGDDGVEPEVTEGVETLFGLAVMLAGLYIWTHMATVKRKVGQLAVISIINLFVTGNLVSCLIALSIRSSSKLEREEYIFPDE
;
A
#
# COMPACT_ATOMS: atom_id res chain seq x y z
N MET A 1 -43.72 30.46 38.98
CA MET A 1 -43.81 29.74 37.69
C MET A 1 -42.38 29.56 37.24
N ASP A 2 -41.79 28.42 37.58
CA ASP A 2 -40.42 28.09 37.16
C ASP A 2 -40.45 27.71 35.68
N ALA A 3 -39.55 28.30 34.90
CA ALA A 3 -39.40 27.97 33.49
C ALA A 3 -38.97 26.50 33.37
N PRO A 4 -39.53 25.72 32.42
CA PRO A 4 -39.09 24.35 32.23
C PRO A 4 -37.63 24.34 31.77
N ASP A 5 -36.79 23.58 32.47
CA ASP A 5 -35.41 23.28 32.06
C ASP A 5 -35.45 22.58 30.69
N THR A 6 -35.25 23.36 29.63
CA THR A 6 -35.03 22.81 28.30
C THR A 6 -33.62 22.24 28.27
N VAL A 7 -33.51 20.94 28.53
CA VAL A 7 -32.31 20.15 28.22
C VAL A 7 -31.99 20.40 26.74
N TYR A 8 -30.85 21.04 26.47
CA TYR A 8 -30.35 21.22 25.11
C TYR A 8 -30.05 19.82 24.53
N GLN A 9 -31.02 19.23 23.82
CA GLN A 9 -30.76 18.05 23.00
C GLN A 9 -30.01 18.53 21.76
N ALA A 10 -28.70 18.27 21.73
CA ALA A 10 -27.92 18.45 20.52
C ALA A 10 -28.58 17.61 19.40
N PRO A 11 -28.92 18.19 18.23
CA PRO A 11 -29.65 17.49 17.19
C PRO A 11 -28.81 16.31 16.70
N GLU A 12 -29.37 15.10 16.72
CA GLU A 12 -28.72 13.90 16.15
C GLU A 12 -28.35 14.12 14.66
N ALA A 13 -29.11 14.97 13.95
CA ALA A 13 -28.80 15.43 12.60
C ALA A 13 -27.43 16.13 12.48
N ASN A 14 -26.97 16.83 13.53
CA ASN A 14 -25.66 17.46 13.52
C ASN A 14 -24.56 16.40 13.66
N LEU A 15 -24.76 15.36 14.46
CA LEU A 15 -23.80 14.27 14.64
C LEU A 15 -23.64 13.44 13.36
N GLU A 16 -24.73 13.18 12.64
CA GLU A 16 -24.71 12.46 11.36
C GLU A 16 -24.00 13.31 10.27
N SER A 17 -24.26 14.62 10.22
CA SER A 17 -23.55 15.53 9.32
C SER A 17 -22.05 15.65 9.62
N ILE A 18 -21.66 15.60 10.91
CA ILE A 18 -20.25 15.61 11.33
C ILE A 18 -19.58 14.27 11.04
N HIS A 19 -20.33 13.17 11.17
CA HIS A 19 -19.86 11.84 10.80
C HIS A 19 -19.55 11.81 9.30
N ASP A 20 -20.52 12.16 8.45
CA ASP A 20 -20.35 12.21 6.99
C ASP A 20 -19.25 13.17 6.53
N ALA A 21 -19.09 14.31 7.21
CA ALA A 21 -18.02 15.27 6.91
C ALA A 21 -16.61 14.71 7.19
N ASN A 22 -16.47 13.79 8.15
CA ASN A 22 -15.20 13.19 8.55
C ASN A 22 -15.00 11.76 8.00
N THR A 23 -16.00 11.17 7.33
CA THR A 23 -15.90 9.85 6.72
C THR A 23 -15.07 9.93 5.44
N PHE A 24 -13.87 9.37 5.46
CA PHE A 24 -12.95 9.45 4.35
C PHE A 24 -12.78 8.10 3.67
N TYR A 25 -13.18 8.00 2.40
CA TYR A 25 -13.01 6.76 1.62
C TYR A 25 -11.55 6.58 1.20
N PRO A 26 -10.89 5.49 1.63
CA PRO A 26 -9.49 5.25 1.31
C PRO A 26 -9.34 4.71 -0.12
N THR A 27 -9.27 5.64 -1.08
CA THR A 27 -9.05 5.34 -2.50
C THR A 27 -7.67 5.82 -2.97
N PHE A 28 -7.20 5.31 -4.10
CA PHE A 28 -5.94 5.73 -4.70
C PHE A 28 -5.93 7.23 -5.03
N SER A 29 -7.05 7.78 -5.52
CA SER A 29 -7.20 9.21 -5.82
C SER A 29 -6.97 10.10 -4.61
N ASN A 30 -7.36 9.62 -3.44
CA ASN A 30 -7.30 10.28 -2.16
C ASN A 30 -5.95 10.13 -1.43
N LEU A 31 -4.95 9.55 -2.09
CA LEU A 31 -3.61 9.35 -1.56
C LEU A 31 -2.71 10.56 -1.85
N SER A 32 -1.79 10.87 -0.93
CA SER A 32 -0.80 11.94 -1.15
C SER A 32 0.07 11.65 -2.37
N ILE A 33 0.47 12.70 -3.10
CA ILE A 33 1.21 12.58 -4.36
C ILE A 33 2.52 11.80 -4.19
N GLY A 34 3.24 11.99 -3.08
CA GLY A 34 4.47 11.27 -2.80
C GLY A 34 4.27 9.74 -2.73
N ARG A 35 3.18 9.28 -2.11
CA ARG A 35 2.87 7.85 -2.06
C ARG A 35 2.45 7.31 -3.43
N LYS A 36 1.73 8.10 -4.22
CA LYS A 36 1.40 7.73 -5.61
C LYS A 36 2.67 7.55 -6.44
N ILE A 37 3.63 8.48 -6.34
CA ILE A 37 4.92 8.40 -7.04
C ILE A 37 5.67 7.13 -6.63
N VAL A 38 5.76 6.84 -5.32
CA VAL A 38 6.40 5.61 -4.83
C VAL A 38 5.74 4.35 -5.41
N LEU A 39 4.41 4.28 -5.42
CA LEU A 39 3.68 3.14 -5.98
C LEU A 39 3.92 2.99 -7.50
N VAL A 40 3.96 4.10 -8.23
CA VAL A 40 4.25 4.09 -9.68
C VAL A 40 5.69 3.62 -9.92
N LEU A 41 6.68 4.17 -9.19
CA LEU A 41 8.08 3.76 -9.33
C LEU A 41 8.29 2.28 -8.99
N MET A 42 7.63 1.78 -7.95
CA MET A 42 7.65 0.37 -7.58
C MET A 42 7.13 -0.50 -8.73
N TRP A 43 6.00 -0.15 -9.35
CA TRP A 43 5.45 -0.91 -10.48
C TRP A 43 6.30 -0.79 -11.76
N LEU A 44 6.91 0.37 -12.02
CA LEU A 44 7.84 0.55 -13.13
C LEU A 44 9.10 -0.30 -12.95
N PHE A 45 9.64 -0.36 -11.74
CA PHE A 45 10.77 -1.23 -11.42
C PHE A 45 10.41 -2.70 -11.62
N TYR A 46 9.22 -3.12 -11.17
CA TYR A 46 8.73 -4.48 -11.41
C TYR A 46 8.61 -4.81 -12.90
N ALA A 47 7.99 -3.92 -13.68
CA ALA A 47 7.84 -4.09 -15.12
C ALA A 47 9.20 -4.14 -15.83
N PHE A 48 10.17 -3.35 -15.38
CA PHE A 48 11.54 -3.39 -15.89
C PHE A 48 12.22 -4.74 -15.63
N VAL A 49 12.14 -5.27 -14.41
CA VAL A 49 12.70 -6.58 -14.04
C VAL A 49 12.06 -7.70 -14.87
N VAL A 50 10.73 -7.72 -14.96
CA VAL A 50 10.00 -8.73 -15.74
C VAL A 50 10.31 -8.60 -17.24
N GLY A 51 10.42 -7.37 -17.77
CA GLY A 51 10.78 -7.12 -19.16
C GLY A 51 12.18 -7.63 -19.51
N MET A 52 13.16 -7.45 -18.61
CA MET A 52 14.51 -7.99 -18.77
C MET A 52 14.52 -9.52 -18.77
N LEU A 53 13.74 -10.15 -17.89
CA LEU A 53 13.58 -11.61 -17.88
C LEU A 53 12.93 -12.10 -19.19
N GLY A 54 11.86 -11.46 -19.65
CA GLY A 54 11.19 -11.85 -20.90
C GLY A 54 12.10 -11.70 -22.13
N PHE A 55 12.89 -10.64 -22.20
CA PHE A 55 13.85 -10.43 -23.30
C PHE A 55 14.95 -11.49 -23.32
N GLY A 56 15.47 -11.88 -22.15
CA GLY A 56 16.52 -12.90 -22.05
C GLY A 56 16.07 -14.31 -22.46
N VAL A 57 14.77 -14.61 -22.41
CA VAL A 57 14.22 -15.93 -22.76
C VAL A 57 13.76 -16.01 -24.21
N TRP A 58 13.22 -14.92 -24.76
CA TRP A 58 12.62 -14.90 -26.10
C TRP A 58 13.51 -14.25 -27.17
N GLY A 59 14.62 -13.62 -26.79
CA GLY A 59 15.52 -12.91 -27.70
C GLY A 59 16.67 -13.75 -28.26
N ASP A 60 16.89 -14.97 -27.75
CA ASP A 60 18.02 -15.81 -28.13
C ASP A 60 17.55 -17.23 -28.45
N ASP A 61 17.75 -17.67 -29.70
CA ASP A 61 17.39 -19.00 -30.18
C ASP A 61 18.43 -20.07 -29.76
N GLY A 62 19.51 -19.67 -29.08
CA GLY A 62 20.65 -20.51 -28.70
C GLY A 62 20.85 -20.73 -27.20
N VAL A 63 19.82 -20.51 -26.37
CA VAL A 63 19.94 -20.61 -24.90
C VAL A 63 20.36 -22.01 -24.47
N GLU A 64 21.54 -22.10 -23.85
CA GLU A 64 22.06 -23.34 -23.28
C GLU A 64 21.15 -23.83 -22.12
N PRO A 65 21.01 -25.16 -21.93
CA PRO A 65 20.07 -25.73 -20.95
C PRO A 65 20.29 -25.31 -19.50
N GLU A 66 21.53 -24.99 -19.09
CA GLU A 66 21.82 -24.44 -17.75
C GLU A 66 21.25 -23.03 -17.55
N VAL A 67 21.11 -22.24 -18.61
CA VAL A 67 20.53 -20.89 -18.56
C VAL A 67 19.02 -20.96 -18.39
N THR A 68 18.35 -21.97 -18.96
CA THR A 68 16.90 -22.19 -18.80
C THR A 68 16.49 -22.53 -17.36
N GLU A 69 17.26 -23.31 -16.60
CA GLU A 69 16.94 -23.59 -15.19
C GLU A 69 17.04 -22.33 -14.30
N GLY A 70 18.01 -21.45 -14.58
CA GLY A 70 18.14 -20.16 -13.91
C GLY A 70 16.95 -19.24 -14.17
N VAL A 71 16.42 -19.25 -15.39
CA VAL A 71 15.25 -18.47 -15.80
C VAL A 71 13.99 -18.86 -15.02
N GLU A 72 13.71 -20.14 -14.84
CA GLU A 72 12.54 -20.61 -14.10
C GLU A 72 12.56 -20.15 -12.64
N THR A 73 13.73 -20.25 -12.01
CA THR A 73 13.95 -19.78 -10.64
C THR A 73 13.73 -18.26 -10.53
N LEU A 74 14.27 -17.49 -11.49
CA LEU A 74 14.07 -16.04 -11.55
C LEU A 74 12.60 -15.66 -11.81
N PHE A 75 11.89 -16.43 -12.62
CA PHE A 75 10.46 -16.25 -12.84
C PHE A 75 9.65 -16.49 -11.56
N GLY A 76 9.95 -17.56 -10.82
CA GLY A 76 9.34 -17.82 -9.51
C GLY A 76 9.56 -16.66 -8.51
N LEU A 77 10.79 -16.13 -8.45
CA LEU A 77 11.12 -14.95 -7.64
C LEU A 77 10.34 -13.71 -8.10
N ALA A 78 10.19 -13.49 -9.41
CA ALA A 78 9.41 -12.38 -9.94
C ALA A 78 7.91 -12.48 -9.59
N VAL A 79 7.33 -13.68 -9.58
CA VAL A 79 5.94 -13.90 -9.14
C VAL A 79 5.80 -13.62 -7.64
N MET A 80 6.74 -14.10 -6.82
CA MET A 80 6.75 -13.83 -5.38
C MET A 80 6.85 -12.32 -5.09
N LEU A 81 7.73 -11.62 -5.81
CA LEU A 81 7.89 -10.16 -5.70
C LEU A 81 6.61 -9.43 -6.11
N ALA A 82 5.92 -9.90 -7.15
CA ALA A 82 4.62 -9.36 -7.57
C ALA A 82 3.60 -9.40 -6.42
N GLY A 83 3.52 -10.54 -5.72
CA GLY A 83 2.65 -10.71 -4.57
C GLY A 83 2.93 -9.69 -3.46
N LEU A 84 4.21 -9.49 -3.14
CA LEU A 84 4.63 -8.47 -2.15
C LEU A 84 4.27 -7.05 -2.60
N TYR A 85 4.42 -6.74 -3.89
CA TYR A 85 4.10 -5.42 -4.46
C TYR A 85 2.60 -5.15 -4.50
N ILE A 86 1.79 -6.14 -4.88
CA ILE A 86 0.32 -6.07 -4.79
C ILE A 86 -0.10 -5.82 -3.35
N TRP A 87 0.46 -6.58 -2.40
CA TRP A 87 0.14 -6.42 -0.99
C TRP A 87 0.54 -5.03 -0.47
N THR A 88 1.72 -4.54 -0.85
CA THR A 88 2.20 -3.20 -0.50
C THR A 88 1.30 -2.11 -1.07
N HIS A 89 0.87 -2.26 -2.33
CA HIS A 89 -0.06 -1.35 -2.97
C HIS A 89 -1.39 -1.29 -2.21
N MET A 90 -2.00 -2.44 -1.94
CA MET A 90 -3.28 -2.52 -1.24
C MET A 90 -3.18 -1.98 0.19
N ALA A 91 -2.13 -2.33 0.92
CA ALA A 91 -1.91 -1.84 2.29
C ALA A 91 -1.71 -0.32 2.33
N THR A 92 -1.04 0.24 1.31
CA THR A 92 -0.82 1.68 1.17
C THR A 92 -2.12 2.41 0.85
N VAL A 93 -2.87 1.95 -0.17
CA VAL A 93 -4.13 2.58 -0.61
C VAL A 93 -5.18 2.53 0.49
N LYS A 94 -5.30 1.39 1.17
CA LYS A 94 -6.25 1.17 2.26
C LYS A 94 -5.76 1.64 3.64
N ARG A 95 -4.57 2.26 3.71
CA ARG A 95 -3.97 2.79 4.95
C ARG A 95 -3.94 1.75 6.07
N LYS A 96 -3.61 0.49 5.73
CA LYS A 96 -3.52 -0.63 6.67
C LYS A 96 -2.19 -0.58 7.42
N VAL A 97 -2.13 0.26 8.45
CA VAL A 97 -0.94 0.50 9.28
C VAL A 97 -0.30 -0.79 9.82
N GLY A 98 -1.12 -1.76 10.24
CA GLY A 98 -0.64 -3.06 10.73
C GLY A 98 0.06 -3.86 9.63
N GLN A 99 -0.54 -3.92 8.44
CA GLN A 99 0.06 -4.61 7.29
C GLN A 99 1.34 -3.91 6.81
N LEU A 100 1.37 -2.57 6.79
CA LEU A 100 2.58 -1.81 6.45
C LEU A 100 3.73 -2.08 7.44
N ALA A 101 3.43 -2.33 8.72
CA ALA A 101 4.45 -2.74 9.68
C ALA A 101 5.03 -4.12 9.35
N VAL A 102 4.18 -5.08 9.03
CA VAL A 102 4.60 -6.43 8.62
C VAL A 102 5.43 -6.37 7.33
N ILE A 103 5.00 -5.60 6.34
CA ILE A 103 5.75 -5.40 5.09
C ILE A 103 7.13 -4.78 5.36
N SER A 104 7.24 -3.84 6.31
CA SER A 104 8.53 -3.25 6.69
C SER A 104 9.48 -4.31 7.26
N ILE A 105 8.97 -5.21 8.12
CA ILE A 105 9.73 -6.33 8.68
C ILE A 105 10.16 -7.31 7.58
N ILE A 106 9.27 -7.66 6.65
CA ILE A 106 9.60 -8.52 5.51
C ILE A 106 10.70 -7.89 4.65
N ASN A 107 10.58 -6.59 4.33
CA ASN A 107 11.59 -5.88 3.56
C ASN A 107 12.96 -5.92 4.26
N LEU A 108 13.00 -5.70 5.58
CA LEU A 108 14.25 -5.68 6.34
C LEU A 108 14.89 -7.07 6.48
N PHE A 109 14.12 -8.08 6.91
CA PHE A 109 14.68 -9.38 7.32
C PHE A 109 14.66 -10.44 6.22
N VAL A 110 13.65 -10.44 5.35
CA VAL A 110 13.51 -11.45 4.29
C VAL A 110 14.24 -11.00 3.04
N THR A 111 14.05 -9.76 2.62
CA THR A 111 14.67 -9.24 1.40
C THR A 111 16.00 -8.51 1.64
N GLY A 112 16.34 -8.19 2.89
CA GLY A 112 17.53 -7.41 3.24
C GLY A 112 17.49 -5.96 2.72
N ASN A 113 16.33 -5.47 2.28
CA ASN A 113 16.19 -4.19 1.60
C ASN A 113 15.82 -3.07 2.59
N LEU A 114 16.86 -2.43 3.14
CA LEU A 114 16.73 -1.33 4.09
C LEU A 114 15.98 -0.13 3.49
N VAL A 115 16.21 0.20 2.22
CA VAL A 115 15.55 1.34 1.56
C VAL A 115 14.05 1.13 1.49
N SER A 116 13.61 -0.05 1.03
CA SER A 116 12.19 -0.41 0.97
C SER A 116 11.55 -0.46 2.36
N CYS A 117 12.29 -0.87 3.39
CA CYS A 117 11.84 -0.80 4.78
C CYS A 117 11.58 0.64 5.23
N LEU A 118 12.52 1.56 5.00
CA LEU A 118 12.36 2.97 5.37
C LEU A 118 11.18 3.63 4.65
N ILE A 119 11.00 3.33 3.36
CA ILE A 119 9.84 3.80 2.59
C ILE A 119 8.54 3.28 3.21
N ALA A 120 8.45 1.97 3.50
CA ALA A 120 7.26 1.37 4.10
C ALA A 120 6.94 1.98 5.49
N LEU A 121 7.96 2.25 6.31
CA LEU A 121 7.81 2.92 7.61
C LEU A 121 7.35 4.38 7.46
N SER A 122 7.87 5.11 6.47
CA SER A 122 7.44 6.48 6.17
C SER A 122 5.97 6.54 5.74
N ILE A 123 5.56 5.61 4.87
CA ILE A 123 4.16 5.45 4.44
C ILE A 123 3.27 5.10 5.64
N ARG A 124 3.74 4.19 6.50
CA ARG A 124 3.03 3.80 7.73
C ARG A 124 2.82 4.98 8.66
N SER A 125 3.85 5.79 8.90
CA SER A 125 3.76 6.97 9.76
C SER A 125 2.70 7.95 9.24
N SER A 126 2.73 8.22 7.93
CA SER A 126 1.75 9.11 7.30
C SER A 126 0.32 8.53 7.39
N SER A 127 0.18 7.22 7.21
CA SER A 127 -1.11 6.53 7.28
C SER A 127 -1.68 6.45 8.70
N LYS A 128 -0.83 6.51 9.74
CA LYS A 128 -1.26 6.64 11.13
C LYS A 128 -1.87 8.01 11.41
N LEU A 129 -1.17 9.07 10.99
CA LEU A 129 -1.66 10.44 11.15
C LEU A 129 -3.03 10.63 10.46
N GLU A 130 -3.18 10.11 9.25
CA GLU A 130 -4.48 10.17 8.56
C GLU A 130 -5.58 9.37 9.29
N ARG A 131 -5.25 8.28 9.97
CA ARG A 131 -6.21 7.52 10.82
C ARG A 131 -6.58 8.22 12.11
N GLU A 132 -5.76 9.15 12.58
CA GLU A 132 -6.07 10.00 13.74
C GLU A 132 -6.94 11.20 13.31
N GLU A 133 -6.77 11.67 12.08
CA GLU A 133 -7.51 12.81 11.51
C GLU A 133 -8.87 12.44 10.92
N TYR A 134 -8.98 11.27 10.28
CA TYR A 134 -10.18 10.84 9.56
C TYR A 134 -10.77 9.53 10.10
N ILE A 135 -12.10 9.45 10.07
CA ILE A 135 -12.82 8.20 10.34
C ILE A 135 -12.88 7.44 9.02
N PHE A 136 -12.25 6.26 9.00
CA PHE A 136 -12.36 5.34 7.89
C PHE A 136 -13.57 4.44 8.14
N PRO A 137 -14.51 4.29 7.18
CA PRO A 137 -15.59 3.33 7.35
C PRO A 137 -14.96 1.95 7.61
N ASP A 138 -15.47 1.27 8.64
CA ASP A 138 -14.99 -0.05 9.02
C ASP A 138 -15.01 -0.96 7.77
N GLU A 139 -13.87 -1.61 7.50
CA GLU A 139 -13.77 -2.60 6.41
C GLU A 139 -14.58 -3.87 6.70
#